data_AF-A0A800BYS6-F1
#
_entry.id   AF-A0A800BYS6-F1
#
_cell.length_a   1.000
_cell.length_b   1.000
_cell.length_c   1.000
_cell.angle_alpha   90.00
_cell.angle_beta   90.00
_cell.angle_gamma   90.00
#
_symmetry.space_group_name_H-M   'P 1'
#
loop_
_entity.id
_entity.type
_entity.pdbx_description
1 polymer ?
#
loop_
_entity_poly.entity_id
_entity_poly.type
_entity_poly.pdbx_seq_one_letter_code
_entity_poly.pdbx_strand_id
1 'polypeptide(L)'
;MSKKVLFLLMMSLLCPASVFAGEESPWEARLPFESATIRYTISGMEDGTEVLYVRDYGREVATYHTTRKTLLGMSMVNETVDIDNPDWLYQFDMTERTGTKSVNPEKYMIEEYNKLSIAEQKLVVENGEKMGVAMAEGFGGAVEPNAKKILGYSCDRAEMMGTVAYSIHGSGIPLFVESNMMGLVMKIEATSIDVGKVADKYFQFPEGIEARFDPQSDAIAREMARQTIAGLKDPESIKKQGGIPLLQGQEHQITPEEQEQMQQAMELLKGMFGTQPQQ
;
A
#
# COMPACT_ATOMS: atom_id res chain seq x y z
N MET A 1 -8.59 -7.36 -9.91
CA MET A 1 -7.66 -6.64 -9.03
C MET A 1 -6.24 -7.13 -9.27
N SER A 2 -5.34 -6.25 -9.72
CA SER A 2 -3.91 -6.55 -9.69
C SER A 2 -3.48 -6.73 -8.24
N LYS A 3 -2.66 -7.74 -7.94
CA LYS A 3 -2.12 -8.00 -6.59
C LYS A 3 -1.43 -6.77 -5.98
N LYS A 4 -0.97 -5.83 -6.82
CA LYS A 4 -0.33 -4.57 -6.41
C LYS A 4 -1.32 -3.58 -5.78
N VAL A 5 -2.56 -3.51 -6.28
CA VAL A 5 -3.62 -2.64 -5.72
C VAL A 5 -4.04 -3.11 -4.33
N LEU A 6 -4.09 -4.44 -4.11
CA LEU A 6 -4.38 -5.01 -2.79
C LEU A 6 -3.26 -4.69 -1.78
N PHE A 7 -1.99 -4.68 -2.22
CA PHE A 7 -0.84 -4.44 -1.34
C PHE A 7 -0.67 -2.96 -0.95
N LEU A 8 -0.87 -2.03 -1.90
CA LEU A 8 -0.90 -0.59 -1.63
C LEU A 8 -2.07 -0.19 -0.71
N LEU A 9 -3.26 -0.79 -0.93
CA LEU A 9 -4.44 -0.60 -0.07
C LEU A 9 -4.22 -1.13 1.36
N MET A 10 -3.49 -2.24 1.52
CA MET A 10 -3.17 -2.81 2.84
C MET A 10 -2.16 -1.95 3.62
N MET A 11 -1.22 -1.29 2.91
CA MET A 11 -0.21 -0.42 3.53
C MET A 11 -0.78 0.94 3.95
N SER A 12 -1.74 1.51 3.22
CA SER A 12 -2.41 2.76 3.63
C SER A 12 -3.33 2.56 4.85
N LEU A 13 -3.83 1.34 5.09
CA LEU A 13 -4.61 0.99 6.28
C LEU A 13 -3.77 0.81 7.56
N LEU A 14 -2.43 0.76 7.45
CA LEU A 14 -1.51 0.51 8.57
C LEU A 14 -0.83 1.78 9.10
N CYS A 15 -1.28 2.97 8.71
CA CYS A 15 -0.79 4.20 9.32
C CYS A 15 -1.10 4.20 10.83
N PRO A 16 -0.08 4.25 11.72
CA PRO A 16 -0.33 4.59 13.10
C PRO A 16 -0.95 5.99 13.10
N ALA A 17 -2.20 6.09 13.58
CA ALA A 17 -2.82 7.38 13.78
C ALA A 17 -1.92 8.18 14.73
N SER A 18 -1.42 9.30 14.22
CA SER A 18 -0.83 10.31 15.09
C SER A 18 -1.96 10.93 15.87
N VAL A 19 -1.65 11.40 17.08
CA VAL A 19 -2.57 12.18 17.91
C VAL A 19 -3.08 13.37 17.10
N PHE A 20 -4.28 13.24 16.52
CA PHE A 20 -4.94 14.26 15.73
C PHE A 20 -5.40 15.38 16.68
N ALA A 21 -4.59 16.43 16.78
CA ALA A 21 -5.05 17.70 17.33
C ALA A 21 -5.78 18.48 16.22
N GLY A 22 -6.99 18.05 15.85
CA GLY A 22 -7.83 18.72 14.86
C GLY A 22 -9.11 17.94 14.55
N GLU A 23 -10.17 18.64 14.14
CA GLU A 23 -11.47 18.10 13.70
C GLU A 23 -11.41 17.38 12.32
N GLU A 24 -10.22 17.14 11.78
CA GLU A 24 -10.02 16.53 10.45
C GLU A 24 -9.94 15.00 10.54
N SER A 25 -10.46 14.32 9.51
CA SER A 25 -10.51 12.86 9.41
C SER A 25 -9.10 12.24 9.41
N PRO A 26 -8.88 11.04 9.98
CA PRO A 26 -7.59 10.34 9.90
C PRO A 26 -7.09 10.08 8.47
N TRP A 27 -8.03 10.01 7.53
CA TRP A 27 -7.76 9.84 6.09
C TRP A 27 -7.43 11.15 5.38
N GLU A 28 -7.42 12.29 6.08
CA GLU A 28 -7.01 13.60 5.58
C GLU A 28 -5.67 14.06 6.20
N ALA A 29 -4.90 13.11 6.75
CA ALA A 29 -3.59 13.39 7.33
C ALA A 29 -2.65 14.04 6.31
N ARG A 30 -2.07 15.18 6.70
CA ARG A 30 -1.18 15.97 5.85
C ARG A 30 0.27 15.57 6.04
N LEU A 31 1.02 15.52 4.95
CA LEU A 31 2.45 15.32 4.97
C LEU A 31 3.18 16.53 5.59
N PRO A 32 4.41 16.33 6.13
CA PRO A 32 5.19 17.41 6.70
C PRO A 32 5.77 18.40 5.66
N PHE A 33 5.41 18.24 4.38
CA PHE A 33 5.76 19.13 3.28
C PHE A 33 4.57 19.28 2.34
N GLU A 34 4.39 20.47 1.75
CA GLU A 34 3.34 20.73 0.77
C GLU A 34 3.61 19.99 -0.55
N SER A 35 4.88 19.88 -0.95
CA SER A 35 5.29 19.23 -2.19
C SER A 35 6.72 18.69 -2.09
N ALA A 36 6.95 17.53 -2.68
CA ALA A 36 8.28 16.91 -2.73
C ALA A 36 8.41 15.97 -3.92
N THR A 37 9.65 15.74 -4.34
CA THR A 37 10.03 14.59 -5.18
C THR A 37 10.83 13.62 -4.34
N ILE A 38 10.37 12.38 -4.23
CA ILE A 38 11.07 11.30 -3.51
C ILE A 38 11.54 10.28 -4.53
N ARG A 39 12.81 9.89 -4.45
CA ARG A 39 13.41 8.91 -5.38
C ARG A 39 13.77 7.66 -4.64
N TYR A 40 13.48 6.51 -5.22
CA TYR A 40 13.71 5.20 -4.63
C TYR A 40 14.52 4.31 -5.56
N THR A 41 15.28 3.42 -4.95
CA THR A 41 15.86 2.25 -5.62
C THR A 41 15.14 0.99 -5.18
N ILE A 42 14.89 0.10 -6.13
CA ILE A 42 14.28 -1.22 -5.93
C ILE A 42 15.35 -2.27 -6.22
N SER A 43 15.47 -3.27 -5.36
CA SER A 43 16.45 -4.36 -5.50
C SER A 43 15.93 -5.66 -4.90
N GLY A 44 16.57 -6.78 -5.25
CA GLY A 44 16.23 -8.12 -4.76
C GLY A 44 15.68 -8.99 -5.88
N MET A 45 14.39 -9.36 -5.80
CA MET A 45 13.73 -10.16 -6.84
C MET A 45 13.70 -9.45 -8.22
N GLU A 46 13.66 -8.13 -8.22
CA GLU A 46 13.73 -7.26 -9.40
C GLU A 46 14.58 -6.04 -9.06
N ASP A 47 15.22 -5.46 -10.07
CA ASP A 47 15.97 -4.21 -9.94
C ASP A 47 15.19 -3.08 -10.59
N GLY A 48 15.18 -1.90 -9.98
CA GLY A 48 14.37 -0.81 -10.50
C GLY A 48 14.55 0.51 -9.79
N THR A 49 13.74 1.46 -10.22
CA THR A 49 13.64 2.78 -9.63
C THR A 49 12.19 3.18 -9.51
N GLU A 50 11.90 3.97 -8.50
CA GLU A 50 10.60 4.62 -8.35
C GLU A 50 10.79 6.09 -8.05
N VAL A 51 9.91 6.94 -8.59
CA VAL A 51 9.88 8.36 -8.28
C VAL A 51 8.47 8.73 -7.88
N LEU A 52 8.34 9.22 -6.64
CA LEU A 52 7.10 9.72 -6.08
C LEU A 52 7.09 11.24 -6.15
N TYR A 53 6.11 11.78 -6.86
CA TYR A 53 5.83 13.19 -6.92
C TYR A 53 4.65 13.49 -6.04
N VAL A 54 4.82 14.42 -5.12
CA VAL A 54 3.79 14.78 -4.14
C VAL A 54 3.50 16.26 -4.23
N ARG A 55 2.21 16.62 -4.18
CA ARG A 55 1.75 18.00 -3.99
C ARG A 55 0.50 18.06 -3.12
N ASP A 56 0.10 19.29 -2.77
CA ASP A 56 -1.05 19.56 -1.90
C ASP A 56 -1.02 18.73 -0.59
N TYR A 57 0.15 18.73 0.07
CA TYR A 57 0.37 18.00 1.33
C TYR A 57 0.08 16.49 1.28
N GLY A 58 0.16 15.87 0.10
CA GLY A 58 -0.14 14.45 -0.09
C GLY A 58 -1.50 14.15 -0.69
N ARG A 59 -2.35 15.17 -0.91
CA ARG A 59 -3.67 14.98 -1.53
C ARG A 59 -3.59 14.63 -3.01
N GLU A 60 -2.48 14.96 -3.67
CA GLU A 60 -2.20 14.52 -5.03
C GLU A 60 -0.80 13.92 -5.13
N VAL A 61 -0.76 12.71 -5.68
CA VAL A 61 0.44 11.89 -5.75
C VAL A 61 0.56 11.30 -7.17
N ALA A 62 1.77 11.27 -7.70
CA ALA A 62 2.07 10.53 -8.92
C ALA A 62 3.31 9.68 -8.72
N THR A 63 3.18 8.37 -8.95
CA THR A 63 4.23 7.38 -8.77
C THR A 63 4.67 6.85 -10.12
N TYR A 64 5.94 7.03 -10.45
CA TYR A 64 6.55 6.49 -11.66
C TYR A 64 7.44 5.34 -11.26
N HIS A 65 7.14 4.14 -11.77
CA HIS A 65 7.77 2.91 -11.33
C HIS A 65 8.34 2.19 -12.54
N THR A 66 9.61 1.83 -12.46
CA THR A 66 10.30 1.07 -13.51
C THR A 66 11.04 -0.09 -12.87
N THR A 67 10.69 -1.32 -13.24
CA THR A 67 11.43 -2.52 -12.82
C THR A 67 11.94 -3.29 -14.02
N ARG A 68 13.03 -4.01 -13.78
CA ARG A 68 13.66 -4.93 -14.70
C ARG A 68 13.81 -6.27 -14.00
N LYS A 69 13.37 -7.31 -14.69
CA LYS A 69 13.59 -8.70 -14.30
C LYS A 69 14.34 -9.43 -15.39
N THR A 70 15.35 -10.21 -15.00
CA THR A 70 16.06 -11.09 -15.93
C THR A 70 15.65 -12.53 -15.66
N LEU A 71 15.03 -13.17 -16.65
CA LEU A 71 14.62 -14.57 -16.58
C LEU A 71 15.20 -15.31 -17.80
N LEU A 72 15.96 -16.38 -17.56
CA LEU A 72 16.56 -17.21 -18.61
C LEU A 72 17.36 -16.41 -19.67
N GLY A 73 18.08 -15.37 -19.23
CA GLY A 73 18.84 -14.48 -20.12
C GLY A 73 18.00 -13.47 -20.91
N MET A 74 16.67 -13.47 -20.75
CA MET A 74 15.77 -12.47 -21.31
C MET A 74 15.48 -11.38 -20.27
N SER A 75 15.58 -10.11 -20.68
CA SER A 75 15.23 -8.98 -19.84
C SER A 75 13.80 -8.53 -20.11
N MET A 76 12.97 -8.54 -19.07
CA MET A 76 11.62 -7.99 -19.07
C MET A 76 11.64 -6.66 -18.32
N VAL A 77 11.10 -5.61 -18.93
CA VAL A 77 10.97 -4.29 -18.32
C VAL A 77 9.49 -4.01 -18.11
N ASN A 78 9.14 -3.55 -16.92
CA ASN A 78 7.80 -3.10 -16.58
C ASN A 78 7.86 -1.63 -16.18
N GLU A 79 7.01 -0.81 -16.78
CA GLU A 79 6.88 0.61 -16.51
C GLU A 79 5.43 0.92 -16.18
N THR A 80 5.19 1.49 -15.00
CA THR A 80 3.86 1.91 -14.59
C THR A 80 3.87 3.36 -14.11
N VAL A 81 2.74 4.02 -14.31
CA VAL A 81 2.46 5.34 -13.75
C VAL A 81 1.15 5.25 -12.97
N ASP A 82 1.20 5.52 -11.68
CA ASP A 82 0.02 5.65 -10.84
C ASP A 82 -0.19 7.14 -10.52
N ILE A 83 -1.42 7.63 -10.62
CA ILE A 83 -1.78 9.02 -10.29
C ILE A 83 -3.00 8.98 -9.38
N ASP A 84 -2.84 9.53 -8.18
CA ASP A 84 -3.84 9.50 -7.14
C ASP A 84 -4.24 10.93 -6.77
N ASN A 85 -5.54 11.13 -6.58
CA ASN A 85 -6.12 12.36 -6.08
C ASN A 85 -7.29 12.03 -5.13
N PRO A 86 -7.94 13.04 -4.51
CA PRO A 86 -8.98 12.79 -3.51
C PRO A 86 -10.20 12.03 -4.04
N ASP A 87 -10.44 12.07 -5.36
CA ASP A 87 -11.61 11.43 -5.97
C ASP A 87 -11.27 10.10 -6.66
N TRP A 88 -10.07 9.98 -7.23
CA TRP A 88 -9.74 8.94 -8.18
C TRP A 88 -8.31 8.43 -8.00
N LEU A 89 -8.15 7.13 -8.23
CA LEU A 89 -6.89 6.45 -8.45
C LEU A 89 -6.83 6.05 -9.93
N TYR A 90 -5.72 6.36 -10.56
CA TYR A 90 -5.42 6.01 -11.94
C TYR A 90 -4.18 5.15 -11.97
N GLN A 91 -4.22 4.06 -12.72
CA GLN A 91 -3.07 3.20 -12.93
C GLN A 91 -2.87 2.98 -14.42
N PHE A 92 -1.67 3.25 -14.90
CA PHE A 92 -1.28 3.10 -16.29
C PHE A 92 -0.15 2.07 -16.40
N ASP A 93 -0.35 1.07 -17.25
CA ASP A 93 0.71 0.18 -17.70
C ASP A 93 1.29 0.75 -19.01
N MET A 94 2.52 1.23 -18.95
CA MET A 94 3.20 1.87 -20.08
C MET A 94 3.71 0.84 -21.10
N THR A 95 3.94 -0.40 -20.66
CA THR A 95 4.39 -1.51 -21.50
C THR A 95 3.22 -2.06 -22.31
N GLU A 96 2.09 -2.35 -21.66
CA GLU A 96 0.88 -2.86 -22.29
C GLU A 96 0.02 -1.75 -22.92
N ARG A 97 0.32 -0.49 -22.62
CA ARG A 97 -0.44 0.70 -23.03
C ARG A 97 -1.91 0.64 -22.59
N THR A 98 -2.13 0.21 -21.35
CA THR A 98 -3.47 0.12 -20.75
C THR A 98 -3.60 1.07 -19.57
N GLY A 99 -4.83 1.47 -19.25
CA GLY A 99 -5.12 2.33 -18.10
C GLY A 99 -6.38 1.89 -17.39
N THR A 100 -6.37 1.94 -16.06
CA THR A 100 -7.52 1.71 -15.20
C THR A 100 -7.79 2.93 -14.33
N LYS A 101 -9.06 3.12 -13.98
CA LYS A 101 -9.55 4.21 -13.13
C LYS A 101 -10.50 3.63 -12.09
N SER A 102 -10.29 3.95 -10.82
CA SER A 102 -11.20 3.60 -9.73
C SER A 102 -11.38 4.77 -8.78
N VAL A 103 -12.49 4.82 -8.04
CA VAL A 103 -12.67 5.83 -6.99
C VAL A 103 -11.61 5.63 -5.90
N ASN A 104 -11.07 6.72 -5.35
CA ASN A 104 -10.19 6.65 -4.19
C ASN A 104 -11.00 6.18 -2.96
N PRO A 105 -10.67 5.02 -2.35
CA PRO A 105 -11.40 4.50 -1.19
C PRO A 105 -11.42 5.45 0.00
N GLU A 106 -10.41 6.33 0.15
CA GLU A 106 -10.36 7.34 1.20
C GLU A 106 -11.58 8.26 1.15
N LYS A 107 -12.09 8.56 -0.06
CA LYS A 107 -13.33 9.32 -0.23
C LYS A 107 -14.49 8.69 0.53
N TYR A 108 -14.68 7.38 0.38
CA TYR A 108 -15.74 6.66 1.08
C TYR A 108 -15.46 6.52 2.57
N MET A 109 -14.19 6.36 2.97
CA MET A 109 -13.81 6.36 4.39
C MET A 109 -14.20 7.68 5.08
N ILE A 110 -13.87 8.81 4.45
CA ILE A 110 -14.20 10.16 4.92
C ILE A 110 -15.72 10.36 4.93
N GLU A 111 -16.42 9.98 3.87
CA GLU A 111 -17.89 10.07 3.81
C GLU A 111 -18.57 9.28 4.93
N GLU A 112 -18.14 8.04 5.20
CA GLU A 112 -18.72 7.22 6.26
C GLU A 112 -18.33 7.72 7.67
N TYR A 113 -17.10 8.21 7.85
CA TYR A 113 -16.63 8.82 9.10
C TYR A 113 -17.38 10.11 9.44
N ASN A 114 -17.65 10.95 8.44
CA ASN A 114 -18.34 12.24 8.64
C ASN A 114 -19.84 12.08 8.96
N LYS A 115 -20.42 10.88 8.78
CA LYS A 115 -21.79 10.58 9.24
C LYS A 115 -21.87 10.34 10.75
N LEU A 116 -20.73 10.12 11.41
CA LEU A 116 -20.67 9.78 12.82
C LEU A 116 -20.76 11.05 13.69
N SER A 117 -21.26 10.89 14.91
CA SER A 117 -21.12 11.92 15.93
C SER A 117 -19.66 12.09 16.36
N ILE A 118 -19.28 13.25 16.89
CA ILE A 118 -17.91 13.51 17.39
C ILE A 118 -17.44 12.45 18.40
N ALA A 119 -18.34 11.94 19.23
CA ALA A 119 -18.02 10.87 20.18
C ALA A 119 -17.71 9.54 19.48
N GLU A 120 -18.50 9.18 18.46
CA GLU A 120 -18.26 7.98 17.64
C GLU A 120 -17.00 8.12 16.78
N GLN A 121 -16.73 9.31 16.24
CA GLN A 121 -15.50 9.63 15.51
C GLN A 121 -14.26 9.37 16.37
N LYS A 122 -14.25 9.88 17.61
CA LYS A 122 -13.16 9.61 18.56
C LYS A 122 -13.00 8.11 18.84
N LEU A 123 -14.10 7.39 19.02
CA LEU A 123 -14.09 5.95 19.25
C LEU A 123 -13.50 5.19 18.05
N VAL A 124 -13.86 5.57 16.82
CA VAL A 124 -13.33 4.98 15.59
C VAL A 124 -11.80 5.16 15.50
N VAL A 125 -11.28 6.34 15.84
CA VAL A 125 -9.82 6.59 15.84
C VAL A 125 -9.13 5.71 16.88
N GLU A 126 -9.59 5.73 18.13
CA GLU A 126 -8.99 4.94 19.22
C GLU A 126 -9.04 3.43 18.94
N ASN A 127 -10.13 2.95 18.32
CA ASN A 127 -10.26 1.54 17.96
C ASN A 127 -9.42 1.18 16.73
N GLY A 128 -9.25 2.12 15.78
CA GLY A 128 -8.41 1.95 14.61
C GLY A 128 -6.95 1.68 15.00
N GLU A 129 -6.42 2.48 15.92
CA GLU A 129 -5.07 2.29 16.47
C GLU A 129 -4.90 0.91 17.11
N LYS A 130 -5.82 0.55 18.02
CA LYS A 130 -5.77 -0.74 18.72
C LYS A 130 -5.88 -1.91 17.75
N MET A 131 -6.74 -1.79 16.74
CA MET A 131 -6.93 -2.82 15.72
C MET A 131 -5.68 -2.98 14.85
N GLY A 132 -5.05 -1.88 14.43
CA GLY A 132 -3.81 -1.92 13.65
C GLY A 132 -2.68 -2.61 14.41
N VAL A 133 -2.48 -2.26 15.69
CA VAL A 133 -1.48 -2.90 16.55
C VAL A 133 -1.80 -4.39 16.77
N ALA A 134 -3.04 -4.72 17.12
CA ALA A 134 -3.45 -6.11 17.33
C ALA A 134 -3.33 -6.95 16.05
N MET A 135 -3.57 -6.36 14.88
CA MET A 135 -3.38 -7.02 13.58
C MET A 135 -1.90 -7.30 13.32
N ALA A 136 -1.02 -6.31 13.52
CA ALA A 136 0.41 -6.50 13.38
C ALA A 136 0.91 -7.61 14.31
N GLU A 137 0.56 -7.56 15.60
CA GLU A 137 0.92 -8.58 16.60
C GLU A 137 0.37 -9.97 16.23
N GLY A 138 -0.88 -10.04 15.74
CA GLY A 138 -1.53 -11.28 15.31
C GLY A 138 -0.81 -11.98 14.15
N PHE A 139 -0.09 -11.22 13.33
CA PHE A 139 0.77 -11.72 12.25
C PHE A 139 2.25 -11.80 12.64
N GLY A 140 2.55 -11.86 13.95
CA GLY A 140 3.91 -11.98 14.49
C GLY A 140 4.77 -10.73 14.28
N GLY A 141 4.12 -9.58 14.07
CA GLY A 141 4.73 -8.31 13.79
C GLY A 141 4.68 -7.33 14.96
N ALA A 142 5.07 -6.09 14.70
CA ALA A 142 5.10 -5.01 15.69
C ALA A 142 5.04 -3.64 15.01
N VAL A 143 4.58 -2.63 15.75
CA VAL A 143 4.64 -1.22 15.34
C VAL A 143 5.40 -0.43 16.39
N GLU A 144 6.39 0.36 15.96
CA GLU A 144 7.22 1.19 16.83
C GLU A 144 7.27 2.63 16.28
N PRO A 145 6.72 3.62 17.00
CA PRO A 145 6.76 5.00 16.54
C PRO A 145 8.15 5.60 16.68
N ASN A 146 8.53 6.48 15.75
CA ASN A 146 9.82 7.21 15.75
C ASN A 146 11.06 6.30 15.89
N ALA A 147 10.98 5.07 15.40
CA ALA A 147 12.00 4.03 15.53
C ALA A 147 13.36 4.42 14.92
N LYS A 148 13.37 5.20 13.83
CA LYS A 148 14.61 5.58 13.14
C LYS A 148 14.46 6.88 12.36
N LYS A 149 15.58 7.57 12.11
CA LYS A 149 15.65 8.72 11.21
C LYS A 149 16.20 8.31 9.83
N ILE A 150 15.48 8.63 8.75
CA ILE A 150 15.89 8.37 7.35
C ILE A 150 15.75 9.67 6.56
N LEU A 151 16.81 10.06 5.83
CA LEU A 151 16.85 11.28 5.00
C LEU A 151 16.36 12.56 5.71
N GLY A 152 16.58 12.67 7.03
CA GLY A 152 16.16 13.84 7.80
C GLY A 152 14.80 13.72 8.49
N TYR A 153 14.00 12.69 8.19
CA TYR A 153 12.66 12.48 8.74
C TYR A 153 12.65 11.41 9.81
N SER A 154 11.88 11.62 10.88
CA SER A 154 11.57 10.57 11.86
C SER A 154 10.60 9.58 11.22
N CYS A 155 10.87 8.28 11.36
CA CYS A 155 10.08 7.22 10.76
C CYS A 155 9.53 6.27 11.82
N ASP A 156 8.30 5.84 11.62
CA ASP A 156 7.67 4.73 12.33
C ASP A 156 8.06 3.43 11.67
N ARG A 157 8.34 2.40 12.47
CA ARG A 157 8.59 1.04 12.00
C ARG A 157 7.30 0.25 12.09
N ALA A 158 6.93 -0.41 11.01
CA ALA A 158 5.89 -1.43 10.99
C ALA A 158 6.48 -2.75 10.49
N GLU A 159 6.25 -3.83 11.21
CA GLU A 159 6.62 -5.18 10.82
C GLU A 159 5.37 -6.04 10.78
N MET A 160 5.18 -6.79 9.70
CA MET A 160 4.08 -7.73 9.55
C MET A 160 4.39 -8.74 8.45
N MET A 161 4.12 -10.04 8.68
CA MET A 161 4.24 -11.09 7.67
C MET A 161 5.60 -11.11 6.93
N GLY A 162 6.71 -10.94 7.66
CA GLY A 162 8.07 -10.92 7.08
C GLY A 162 8.39 -9.66 6.26
N THR A 163 7.57 -8.62 6.35
CA THR A 163 7.82 -7.30 5.77
C THR A 163 8.07 -6.28 6.87
N VAL A 164 9.13 -5.48 6.72
CA VAL A 164 9.47 -4.34 7.57
C VAL A 164 9.40 -3.08 6.73
N ALA A 165 8.64 -2.09 7.16
CA ALA A 165 8.56 -0.78 6.57
C ALA A 165 8.98 0.30 7.58
N TYR A 166 9.67 1.34 7.10
CA TYR A 166 9.90 2.58 7.85
C TYR A 166 9.24 3.73 7.08
N SER A 167 8.14 4.26 7.61
CA SER A 167 7.37 5.35 6.99
C SER A 167 7.56 6.64 7.76
N ILE A 168 7.53 7.79 7.07
CA ILE A 168 7.61 9.10 7.75
C ILE A 168 6.52 9.15 8.81
N HIS A 169 6.90 9.50 10.04
CA HIS A 169 6.01 9.50 11.21
C HIS A 169 4.70 10.25 10.91
N GLY A 170 3.58 9.59 11.19
CA GLY A 170 2.25 10.14 10.92
C GLY A 170 1.85 10.20 9.45
N SER A 171 2.50 9.43 8.58
CA SER A 171 2.13 9.35 7.16
C SER A 171 2.27 7.94 6.59
N GLY A 172 1.64 7.72 5.44
CA GLY A 172 1.74 6.47 4.68
C GLY A 172 2.93 6.40 3.75
N ILE A 173 3.89 7.33 3.82
CA ILE A 173 5.02 7.40 2.88
C ILE A 173 6.20 6.58 3.41
N PRO A 174 6.46 5.38 2.88
CA PRO A 174 7.65 4.62 3.25
C PRO A 174 8.90 5.29 2.72
N LEU A 175 9.95 5.33 3.54
CA LEU A 175 11.32 5.63 3.10
C LEU A 175 12.18 4.38 2.98
N PHE A 176 11.69 3.27 3.52
CA PHE A 176 12.31 1.96 3.41
C PHE A 176 11.25 0.88 3.52
N VAL A 177 11.32 -0.13 2.65
CA VAL A 177 10.56 -1.37 2.76
C VAL A 177 11.51 -2.53 2.47
N GLU A 178 11.52 -3.53 3.32
CA GLU A 178 12.16 -4.82 3.07
C GLU A 178 11.14 -5.91 3.31
N SER A 179 10.94 -6.76 2.31
CA SER A 179 10.06 -7.92 2.40
C SER A 179 10.86 -9.17 2.17
N ASN A 180 10.71 -10.16 3.05
CA ASN A 180 11.25 -11.50 2.90
C ASN A 180 10.09 -12.49 2.97
N MET A 181 9.61 -12.89 1.79
CA MET A 181 8.54 -13.87 1.66
C MET A 181 9.14 -15.17 1.15
N MET A 182 9.26 -16.17 2.02
CA MET A 182 9.74 -17.52 1.67
C MET A 182 11.11 -17.52 0.98
N GLY A 183 12.04 -16.64 1.40
CA GLY A 183 13.38 -16.52 0.83
C GLY A 183 13.48 -15.62 -0.41
N LEU A 184 12.36 -15.08 -0.88
CA LEU A 184 12.34 -14.02 -1.88
C LEU A 184 12.43 -12.68 -1.17
N VAL A 185 13.58 -12.00 -1.33
CA VAL A 185 13.82 -10.69 -0.74
C VAL A 185 13.53 -9.60 -1.76
N MET A 186 12.81 -8.57 -1.33
CA MET A 186 12.60 -7.33 -2.08
C MET A 186 12.90 -6.17 -1.15
N LYS A 187 13.61 -5.16 -1.69
CA LYS A 187 13.97 -3.96 -0.95
C LYS A 187 13.65 -2.72 -1.77
N ILE A 188 12.96 -1.77 -1.16
CA ILE A 188 12.68 -0.43 -1.68
C ILE A 188 13.30 0.56 -0.70
N GLU A 189 14.17 1.44 -1.17
CA GLU A 189 14.89 2.39 -0.31
C GLU A 189 14.87 3.79 -0.93
N ALA A 190 14.43 4.78 -0.16
CA ALA A 190 14.49 6.18 -0.56
C ALA A 190 15.95 6.63 -0.60
N THR A 191 16.33 7.25 -1.71
CA THR A 191 17.66 7.77 -1.99
C THR A 191 17.74 9.29 -1.88
N SER A 192 16.64 9.99 -2.16
CA SER A 192 16.53 11.44 -1.96
C SER A 192 15.09 11.87 -1.67
N ILE A 193 14.95 12.99 -0.95
CA ILE A 193 13.71 13.73 -0.78
C ILE A 193 14.01 15.20 -1.09
N ASP A 194 13.50 15.68 -2.22
CA ASP A 194 13.69 17.04 -2.70
C ASP A 194 12.41 17.84 -2.46
N VAL A 195 12.37 18.60 -1.36
CA VAL A 195 11.21 19.45 -1.00
C VAL A 195 11.18 20.69 -1.89
N GLY A 196 10.04 20.97 -2.49
CA GLY A 196 9.86 22.12 -3.36
C GLY A 196 8.78 21.91 -4.40
N LYS A 197 8.65 22.89 -5.31
CA LYS A 197 7.63 22.87 -6.35
C LYS A 197 7.82 21.69 -7.30
N VAL A 198 6.76 20.91 -7.49
CA VAL A 198 6.68 19.85 -8.49
C VAL A 198 5.93 20.36 -9.73
N ALA A 199 6.39 19.97 -10.91
CA ALA A 199 5.78 20.41 -12.17
C ALA A 199 4.48 19.65 -12.48
N ASP A 200 3.47 20.35 -13.01
CA ASP A 200 2.14 19.79 -13.33
C ASP A 200 2.18 18.61 -14.31
N LYS A 201 3.19 18.57 -15.20
CA LYS A 201 3.36 17.51 -16.19
C LYS A 201 3.41 16.10 -15.56
N TYR A 202 3.86 15.96 -14.31
CA TYR A 202 3.98 14.66 -13.66
C TYR A 202 2.62 14.08 -13.24
N PHE A 203 1.59 14.93 -13.17
CA PHE A 203 0.21 14.56 -12.82
C PHE A 203 -0.71 14.50 -14.05
N GLN A 204 -0.16 14.63 -15.25
CA GLN A 204 -0.91 14.48 -16.49
C GLN A 204 -0.92 13.01 -16.93
N PHE A 205 -2.02 12.58 -17.55
CA PHE A 205 -2.10 11.20 -18.04
C PHE A 205 -1.13 10.96 -19.19
N PRO A 206 -0.55 9.76 -19.29
CA PRO A 206 0.33 9.42 -20.40
C PRO A 206 -0.38 9.53 -21.76
N GLU A 207 0.35 10.02 -22.75
CA GLU A 207 -0.22 10.29 -24.07
C GLU A 207 -0.68 8.99 -24.77
N GLY A 208 -1.93 9.00 -25.24
CA GLY A 208 -2.50 7.90 -26.00
C GLY A 208 -2.78 6.65 -25.17
N ILE A 209 -2.99 6.78 -23.85
CA ILE A 209 -3.51 5.71 -22.98
C ILE A 209 -4.81 6.22 -22.33
N GLU A 210 -5.90 5.50 -22.54
CA GLU A 210 -7.20 5.83 -21.94
C GLU A 210 -7.42 5.02 -20.66
N ALA A 211 -7.73 5.70 -19.56
CA ALA A 211 -8.05 5.05 -18.30
C ALA A 211 -9.51 4.58 -18.27
N ARG A 212 -9.72 3.26 -18.18
CA ARG A 212 -11.05 2.65 -18.15
C ARG A 212 -11.54 2.51 -16.72
N PHE A 213 -12.78 2.93 -16.48
CA PHE A 213 -13.40 2.81 -15.17
C PHE A 213 -13.62 1.34 -14.79
N ASP A 214 -13.22 0.98 -13.56
CA ASP A 214 -13.48 -0.32 -12.94
C ASP A 214 -14.64 -0.21 -11.93
N PRO A 215 -15.88 -0.54 -12.34
CA PRO A 215 -17.05 -0.46 -11.46
C PRO A 215 -17.04 -1.53 -10.35
N GLN A 216 -16.30 -2.63 -10.53
CA GLN A 216 -16.21 -3.66 -9.49
C GLN A 216 -15.32 -3.18 -8.35
N SER A 217 -14.18 -2.58 -8.68
CA SER A 217 -13.31 -1.95 -7.69
C SER A 217 -14.03 -0.85 -6.91
N ASP A 218 -14.84 -0.02 -7.57
CA ASP A 218 -15.65 1.01 -6.89
C ASP A 218 -16.66 0.41 -5.89
N ALA A 219 -17.41 -0.61 -6.31
CA ALA A 219 -18.38 -1.28 -5.45
C ALA A 219 -17.72 -1.91 -4.22
N ILE A 220 -16.55 -2.55 -4.41
CA ILE A 220 -15.76 -3.13 -3.32
C ILE A 220 -15.25 -2.03 -2.38
N ALA A 221 -14.69 -0.94 -2.89
CA ALA A 221 -14.17 0.15 -2.08
C ALA A 221 -15.25 0.77 -1.19
N ARG A 222 -16.44 1.01 -1.74
CA ARG A 222 -17.59 1.54 -1.01
C ARG A 222 -18.03 0.61 0.13
N GLU A 223 -18.18 -0.67 -0.17
CA GLU A 223 -18.62 -1.65 0.83
C GLU A 223 -17.56 -1.85 1.91
N MET A 224 -16.28 -1.88 1.54
CA MET A 224 -15.15 -1.97 2.47
C MET A 224 -15.13 -0.77 3.42
N ALA A 225 -15.37 0.44 2.92
CA ALA A 225 -15.40 1.63 3.77
C ALA A 225 -16.54 1.57 4.79
N ARG A 226 -17.73 1.20 4.34
CA ARG A 226 -18.91 1.02 5.19
C ARG A 226 -18.67 0.00 6.29
N GLN A 227 -18.10 -1.16 5.94
CA GLN A 227 -17.79 -2.23 6.90
C GLN A 227 -16.68 -1.84 7.88
N THR A 228 -15.62 -1.20 7.39
CA THR A 228 -14.50 -0.75 8.22
C THR A 228 -14.97 0.25 9.25
N ILE A 229 -15.69 1.31 8.85
CA ILE A 229 -16.19 2.33 9.78
C ILE A 229 -17.20 1.73 10.77
N ALA A 230 -18.13 0.89 10.31
CA ALA A 230 -19.06 0.21 11.21
C ALA A 230 -18.33 -0.66 12.24
N GLY A 231 -17.26 -1.35 11.81
CA GLY A 231 -16.43 -2.18 12.66
C GLY A 231 -15.61 -1.44 13.70
N LEU A 232 -14.99 -0.34 13.29
CA LEU A 232 -14.24 0.51 14.20
C LEU A 232 -15.16 1.21 15.20
N LYS A 233 -16.42 1.44 14.83
CA LYS A 233 -17.43 1.99 15.72
C LYS A 233 -17.92 1.00 16.77
N ASP A 234 -18.07 -0.27 16.41
CA ASP A 234 -18.47 -1.36 17.32
C ASP A 234 -17.66 -2.65 17.03
N PRO A 235 -16.43 -2.78 17.58
CA PRO A 235 -15.57 -3.93 17.33
C PRO A 235 -16.14 -5.27 17.81
N GLU A 236 -17.01 -5.24 18.81
CA GLU A 236 -17.64 -6.45 19.37
C GLU A 236 -18.73 -6.99 18.45
N SER A 237 -19.39 -6.12 17.67
CA SER A 237 -20.34 -6.55 16.64
C SER A 237 -19.67 -7.37 15.54
N ILE A 238 -18.43 -7.01 15.17
CA ILE A 238 -17.65 -7.72 14.13
C ILE A 238 -17.16 -9.09 14.61
N LYS A 239 -16.71 -9.18 15.87
CA LYS A 239 -16.31 -10.48 16.46
C LYS A 239 -17.46 -11.49 16.45
N LYS A 240 -18.70 -11.02 16.62
CA LYS A 240 -19.91 -11.86 16.60
C LYS A 240 -20.36 -12.25 15.18
N GLN A 241 -19.98 -11.49 14.16
CA GLN A 241 -20.36 -11.73 12.76
C GLN A 241 -19.31 -12.53 11.96
N GLY A 242 -18.23 -12.99 12.60
CA GLY A 242 -17.20 -13.81 11.95
C GLY A 242 -15.95 -13.06 11.48
N GLY A 243 -15.73 -11.83 11.94
CA GLY A 243 -14.53 -11.03 11.66
C GLY A 243 -14.71 -9.98 10.57
N ILE A 244 -13.65 -9.20 10.31
CA ILE A 244 -13.62 -8.18 9.24
C ILE A 244 -13.41 -8.89 7.91
N PRO A 245 -14.23 -8.64 6.87
CA PRO A 245 -14.09 -9.32 5.57
C PRO A 245 -12.72 -9.13 4.90
N LEU A 246 -11.97 -8.09 5.27
CA LEU A 246 -10.58 -7.88 4.82
C LEU A 246 -9.62 -9.03 5.25
N LEU A 247 -9.93 -9.70 6.36
CA LEU A 247 -9.21 -10.89 6.85
C LEU A 247 -9.81 -12.19 6.31
N GLN A 248 -11.08 -12.16 5.90
CA GLN A 248 -11.67 -13.18 5.03
C GLN A 248 -11.34 -12.84 3.57
N GLY A 249 -10.04 -12.78 3.24
CA GLY A 249 -9.66 -13.15 1.87
C GLY A 249 -10.34 -14.49 1.63
N GLN A 250 -11.17 -14.59 0.58
CA GLN A 250 -11.98 -15.77 0.26
C GLN A 250 -11.27 -17.02 0.80
N GLU A 251 -11.82 -17.65 1.83
CA GLU A 251 -11.42 -19.02 2.17
C GLU A 251 -11.85 -19.90 0.99
N HIS A 252 -11.14 -19.80 -0.13
CA HIS A 252 -10.87 -20.96 -0.93
C HIS A 252 -10.07 -21.86 0.01
N GLN A 253 -10.79 -22.77 0.67
CA GLN A 253 -10.16 -23.93 1.26
C GLN A 253 -9.35 -24.57 0.15
N ILE A 254 -8.03 -24.36 0.20
CA ILE A 254 -7.09 -24.91 -0.76
C ILE A 254 -7.35 -26.42 -0.74
N THR A 255 -7.84 -26.93 -1.85
CA THR A 255 -8.09 -28.36 -1.97
C THR A 255 -6.75 -29.10 -1.89
N PRO A 256 -6.71 -30.37 -1.44
CA PRO A 256 -5.46 -31.14 -1.42
C PRO A 256 -4.75 -31.14 -2.78
N GLU A 257 -5.50 -31.13 -3.89
CA GLU A 257 -4.97 -31.04 -5.25
C GLU A 257 -4.32 -29.68 -5.54
N GLU A 258 -4.93 -28.57 -5.14
CA GLU A 258 -4.33 -27.23 -5.28
C GLU A 258 -3.08 -27.08 -4.39
N GLN A 259 -3.07 -27.71 -3.21
CA GLN A 259 -1.92 -27.72 -2.32
C GLN A 259 -0.74 -28.48 -2.94
N GLU A 260 -1.01 -29.61 -3.60
CA GLU A 260 -0.01 -30.42 -4.29
C GLU A 260 0.52 -29.71 -5.55
N GLN A 261 -0.35 -29.06 -6.33
CA GLN A 261 0.05 -28.23 -7.47
C GLN A 261 0.91 -27.04 -7.04
N MET A 262 0.58 -26.39 -5.93
CA MET A 262 1.37 -25.30 -5.38
C MET A 262 2.75 -25.78 -4.88
N GLN A 263 2.82 -26.96 -4.28
CA GLN A 263 4.10 -27.58 -3.90
C GLN A 263 4.95 -27.92 -5.13
N GLN A 264 4.35 -28.50 -6.17
CA GLN A 264 5.05 -28.79 -7.43
C GLN A 264 5.54 -27.51 -8.11
N ALA A 265 4.75 -26.44 -8.12
CA ALA A 265 5.16 -25.15 -8.65
C ALA A 265 6.34 -24.54 -7.84
N MET A 266 6.32 -24.68 -6.51
CA MET A 266 7.43 -24.26 -5.65
C MET A 266 8.70 -25.08 -5.86
N GLU A 267 8.58 -26.40 -6.02
CA GLU A 267 9.70 -27.29 -6.37
C GLU A 267 10.32 -26.92 -7.72
N LEU A 268 9.48 -26.65 -8.72
CA LEU A 268 9.92 -26.22 -10.06
C LEU A 268 10.66 -24.87 -10.00
N LEU A 269 10.16 -23.92 -9.19
CA LEU A 269 10.81 -22.64 -8.94
C LEU A 269 12.15 -22.81 -8.21
N LYS A 270 12.21 -23.65 -7.16
CA LYS A 270 13.46 -23.97 -6.47
C LYS A 270 14.49 -24.60 -7.42
N GLY A 271 14.06 -25.46 -8.34
CA GLY A 271 14.92 -26.04 -9.37
C GLY A 271 15.46 -25.02 -10.38
N MET A 272 14.69 -23.96 -10.69
CA MET A 272 15.12 -22.88 -11.59
C MET A 272 16.08 -21.87 -10.96
N PHE A 273 15.99 -21.65 -9.64
CA PHE A 273 16.88 -20.73 -8.92
C PHE A 273 18.03 -21.43 -8.17
N GLY A 274 18.01 -22.76 -8.11
CA GLY A 274 18.95 -23.58 -7.34
C GLY A 274 19.90 -24.39 -8.20
N THR A 275 20.76 -23.76 -8.99
CA THR A 275 22.08 -24.30 -9.34
C THR A 275 23.04 -23.17 -9.69
N GLN A 276 23.64 -22.56 -8.66
CA GLN A 276 25.01 -22.07 -8.80
C GLN A 276 25.92 -23.11 -8.14
N PRO A 277 26.87 -23.72 -8.87
CA PRO A 277 27.87 -24.56 -8.24
C PRO A 277 28.77 -23.68 -7.37
N GLN A 278 28.97 -24.10 -6.12
CA GLN A 278 30.07 -23.63 -5.29
C GLN A 278 31.39 -23.96 -6.02
N GLN A 279 32.12 -22.93 -6.44
CA GLN A 279 33.57 -22.94 -6.60
C GLN A 279 34.13 -21.64 -6.05
#